data_AF-A0A5J5CUT4-F1
#
_entry.id   AF-A0A5J5CUT4-F1
#
_cell.length_a   1.000
_cell.length_b   1.000
_cell.length_c   1.000
_cell.angle_alpha   90.00
_cell.angle_beta   90.00
_cell.angle_gamma   90.00
#
_symmetry.space_group_name_H-M   'P 1'
#
loop_
_entity.id
_entity.type
_entity.pdbx_description
1 polymer ?
#
loop_
_entity_poly.entity_id
_entity_poly.type
_entity_poly.pdbx_seq_one_letter_code
_entity_poly.pdbx_strand_id
1 'polypeptide(L)'
;MWGEIDPPVITQPRLCDSEDESELREEPVTRSRGYDSHQPADSQQPRQDTQYVSHAESVCVNDMVEAIARSGSPVKSQQKGEAELTLNQRKEELLHQYRSRPLVFLERYHAYLKPQNLSAFAHVSSDPRALHYSKVIEKRSAASTNRTRVRNQRYAALRALQREGEYFNDEQMRMREPLLYEQYIGQYLTDEEVRADAAPVLSQF
;
A
#
# COMPACT_ATOMS: atom_id res chain seq x y z
N MET A 1 27.43 2.78 -27.14
CA MET A 1 27.77 1.76 -26.12
C MET A 1 27.66 2.45 -24.78
N TRP A 2 26.54 2.26 -24.05
CA TRP A 2 26.39 2.82 -22.71
C TRP A 2 26.83 1.76 -21.72
N GLY A 3 27.81 2.11 -20.88
CA GLY A 3 28.46 1.21 -19.93
C GLY A 3 27.51 0.72 -18.84
N GLU A 4 27.76 -0.51 -18.40
CA GLU A 4 27.08 -1.20 -17.30
C GLU A 4 27.32 -0.45 -15.99
N ILE A 5 26.26 -0.25 -15.20
CA ILE A 5 26.34 0.33 -13.86
C ILE A 5 26.37 -0.83 -12.87
N ASP A 6 27.44 -0.93 -12.08
CA ASP A 6 27.56 -1.96 -11.05
C ASP A 6 26.50 -1.79 -9.94
N PRO A 7 25.96 -2.89 -9.39
CA PRO A 7 24.97 -2.84 -8.32
C PRO A 7 25.59 -2.51 -6.95
N PRO A 8 24.82 -1.91 -6.02
CA PRO A 8 25.36 -1.49 -4.73
C PRO A 8 25.60 -2.69 -3.79
N VAL A 9 26.72 -2.63 -3.07
CA VAL A 9 27.13 -3.57 -2.02
C VAL A 9 26.17 -3.48 -0.83
N ILE A 10 25.52 -4.60 -0.50
CA ILE A 10 24.66 -4.73 0.69
C ILE A 10 25.56 -5.05 1.90
N THR A 11 25.66 -4.12 2.86
CA THR A 11 26.30 -4.37 4.15
C THR A 11 25.31 -5.08 5.09
N GLN A 12 25.74 -6.19 5.71
CA GLN A 12 24.90 -6.97 6.63
C GLN A 12 24.70 -6.27 7.99
N PRO A 13 23.58 -6.51 8.70
CA PRO A 13 23.39 -6.01 10.06
C PRO A 13 24.16 -6.86 11.08
N ARG A 14 24.82 -6.18 12.02
CA ARG A 14 25.49 -6.79 13.18
C ARG A 14 24.48 -7.42 14.14
N LEU A 15 24.80 -8.65 14.56
CA LEU A 15 24.27 -9.32 15.75
C LEU A 15 24.66 -8.53 17.01
N CYS A 16 23.73 -8.38 17.94
CA CYS A 16 24.01 -8.06 19.34
C CYS A 16 23.14 -8.96 20.20
N ASP A 17 23.81 -9.85 20.93
CA ASP A 17 23.25 -10.69 21.97
C ASP A 17 22.93 -9.86 23.21
N SER A 18 21.84 -10.24 23.89
CA SER A 18 21.77 -10.14 25.34
C SER A 18 20.74 -11.16 25.83
N GLU A 19 21.27 -12.21 26.43
CA GLU A 19 20.58 -13.13 27.32
C GLU A 19 20.10 -12.36 28.56
N ASP A 20 18.91 -12.68 29.08
CA ASP A 20 18.71 -12.63 30.52
C ASP A 20 17.65 -13.65 30.96
N GLU A 21 18.09 -14.47 31.89
CA GLU A 21 17.40 -15.57 32.56
C GLU A 21 16.70 -15.04 33.81
N SER A 22 15.48 -15.51 34.12
CA SER A 22 15.04 -15.71 35.52
C SER A 22 13.76 -16.54 35.59
N GLU A 23 14.02 -17.82 35.65
CA GLU A 23 13.40 -18.92 36.39
C GLU A 23 12.45 -18.60 37.59
N LEU A 24 11.46 -19.51 37.73
CA LEU A 24 10.79 -20.05 38.95
C LEU A 24 9.32 -19.71 39.28
N ARG A 25 8.49 -20.75 39.03
CA ARG A 25 7.68 -21.54 39.99
C ARG A 25 6.14 -21.37 40.09
N GLU A 26 5.50 -22.47 39.65
CA GLU A 26 4.48 -23.32 40.31
C GLU A 26 3.05 -22.81 40.63
N GLU A 27 2.09 -23.49 39.97
CA GLU A 27 0.68 -23.76 40.30
C GLU A 27 0.53 -24.53 41.64
N PRO A 28 -0.60 -24.44 42.42
CA PRO A 28 -1.83 -25.19 42.06
C PRO A 28 -3.21 -24.68 42.57
N VAL A 29 -4.25 -24.88 41.73
CA VAL A 29 -5.54 -25.59 41.94
C VAL A 29 -6.59 -25.16 43.03
N THR A 30 -7.83 -25.01 42.55
CA THR A 30 -9.21 -25.15 43.15
C THR A 30 -9.83 -24.09 44.07
N ARG A 31 -11.00 -23.54 43.65
CA ARG A 31 -12.32 -23.86 44.27
C ARG A 31 -13.52 -23.40 43.41
N SER A 32 -14.43 -24.34 43.19
CA SER A 32 -15.75 -24.20 42.56
C SER A 32 -16.75 -23.44 43.43
N ARG A 33 -17.69 -22.70 42.83
CA ARG A 33 -19.02 -22.43 43.39
C ARG A 33 -20.04 -22.32 42.26
N GLY A 34 -20.93 -23.31 42.19
CA GLY A 34 -22.02 -23.38 41.24
C GLY A 34 -23.26 -22.59 41.66
N TYR A 35 -24.11 -22.34 40.67
CA TYR A 35 -25.55 -22.15 40.85
C TYR A 35 -26.21 -22.89 39.69
N ASP A 36 -26.91 -23.95 40.05
CA ASP A 36 -27.82 -24.70 39.20
C ASP A 36 -29.22 -24.09 39.37
N SER A 37 -29.93 -23.88 38.28
CA SER A 37 -31.38 -23.65 38.31
C SER A 37 -31.96 -24.10 36.98
N HIS A 38 -32.66 -25.22 37.08
CA HIS A 38 -33.36 -25.89 36.00
C HIS A 38 -34.45 -25.02 35.35
N GLN A 39 -34.61 -25.28 34.05
CA GLN A 39 -35.63 -24.78 33.13
C GLN A 39 -37.07 -25.09 33.59
N PRO A 40 -38.05 -24.53 32.87
CA PRO A 40 -38.85 -25.44 32.07
C PRO A 40 -38.94 -25.03 30.59
N ALA A 41 -39.09 -26.07 29.79
CA ALA A 41 -39.31 -26.03 28.35
C ALA A 41 -40.63 -25.34 28.02
N ASP A 42 -40.63 -24.57 26.94
CA ASP A 42 -41.81 -24.54 26.08
C ASP A 42 -41.42 -24.52 24.61
N SER A 43 -42.30 -25.14 23.85
CA SER A 43 -42.08 -25.66 22.52
C SER A 43 -42.37 -24.61 21.44
N GLN A 44 -41.85 -24.88 20.24
CA GLN A 44 -42.32 -24.41 18.92
C GLN A 44 -41.53 -23.29 18.20
N GLN A 45 -40.72 -23.80 17.27
CA GLN A 45 -40.55 -23.38 15.87
C GLN A 45 -39.43 -22.37 15.49
N PRO A 46 -38.63 -22.73 14.46
CA PRO A 46 -37.58 -21.89 13.93
C PRO A 46 -38.21 -20.78 13.08
N ARG A 47 -38.07 -19.53 13.53
CA ARG A 47 -38.29 -18.38 12.65
C ARG A 47 -37.13 -18.34 11.66
N GLN A 48 -37.38 -18.84 10.46
CA GLN A 48 -36.57 -18.54 9.29
C GLN A 48 -36.85 -17.08 8.93
N ASP A 49 -36.18 -16.16 9.63
CA ASP A 49 -36.04 -14.79 9.17
C ASP A 49 -35.07 -14.81 7.98
N THR A 50 -35.55 -15.29 6.84
CA THR A 50 -34.91 -15.08 5.54
C THR A 50 -35.11 -13.62 5.22
N GLN A 51 -34.26 -12.77 5.81
CA GLN A 51 -34.16 -11.36 5.49
C GLN A 51 -34.00 -11.24 3.98
N TYR A 52 -34.91 -10.49 3.35
CA TYR A 52 -34.79 -10.00 1.99
C TYR A 52 -33.54 -9.12 1.92
N VAL A 53 -32.37 -9.75 1.76
CA VAL A 53 -31.14 -9.04 1.41
C VAL A 53 -31.43 -8.37 0.08
N SER A 54 -31.28 -7.05 0.02
CA SER A 54 -31.53 -6.31 -1.21
C SER A 54 -30.71 -6.94 -2.32
N HIS A 55 -31.32 -7.23 -3.47
CA HIS A 55 -30.61 -7.83 -4.60
C HIS A 55 -29.35 -7.04 -4.95
N ALA A 56 -29.39 -5.71 -4.82
CA ALA A 56 -28.24 -4.83 -5.02
C ALA A 56 -27.10 -5.08 -4.00
N GLU A 57 -27.42 -5.35 -2.73
CA GLU A 57 -26.41 -5.70 -1.72
C GLU A 57 -25.75 -7.03 -2.06
N SER A 58 -26.53 -8.01 -2.52
CA SER A 58 -26.01 -9.32 -2.93
C SER A 58 -25.07 -9.23 -4.13
N VAL A 59 -25.37 -8.37 -5.10
CA VAL A 59 -24.50 -8.12 -6.27
C VAL A 59 -23.20 -7.46 -5.83
N CYS A 60 -23.28 -6.38 -5.04
CA CYS A 60 -22.09 -5.68 -4.53
C CYS A 60 -21.15 -6.61 -3.75
N VAL A 61 -21.71 -7.46 -2.89
CA VAL A 61 -20.93 -8.45 -2.12
C VAL A 61 -20.25 -9.46 -3.04
N ASN A 62 -20.96 -9.98 -4.05
CA ASN A 62 -20.38 -10.93 -5.00
C ASN A 62 -19.26 -10.30 -5.84
N ASP A 63 -19.45 -9.09 -6.35
CA ASP A 63 -18.43 -8.36 -7.12
C ASP A 63 -17.18 -8.10 -6.27
N MET A 64 -17.38 -7.71 -5.01
CA MET A 64 -16.31 -7.51 -4.04
C MET A 64 -15.51 -8.80 -3.81
N VAL A 65 -16.20 -9.91 -3.53
CA VAL A 65 -15.57 -11.21 -3.27
C VAL A 65 -14.84 -11.71 -4.51
N GLU A 66 -15.42 -11.53 -5.69
CA GLU A 66 -14.79 -11.89 -6.96
C GLU A 66 -13.49 -11.12 -7.21
N ALA A 67 -13.49 -9.81 -6.95
CA ALA A 67 -12.29 -8.99 -7.08
C ALA A 67 -11.17 -9.47 -6.15
N ILE A 68 -11.50 -9.79 -4.89
CA ILE A 68 -10.52 -10.30 -3.91
C ILE A 68 -10.03 -11.69 -4.31
N ALA A 69 -10.93 -12.59 -4.72
CA ALA A 69 -10.57 -13.95 -5.12
C ALA A 69 -9.54 -13.96 -6.26
N ARG A 70 -9.68 -13.05 -7.23
CA ARG A 70 -8.77 -12.87 -8.38
C ARG A 70 -7.48 -12.13 -8.05
N SER A 71 -7.40 -11.42 -6.92
CA SER A 71 -6.25 -10.58 -6.55
C SER A 71 -5.02 -11.35 -6.07
N GLY A 72 -5.11 -12.67 -5.89
CA GLY A 72 -4.03 -13.50 -5.34
C GLY A 72 -3.84 -13.37 -3.82
N SER A 73 -4.72 -12.65 -3.11
CA SER A 73 -4.62 -12.51 -1.65
C SER A 73 -4.69 -13.87 -0.93
N PRO A 74 -4.00 -14.06 0.21
CA PRO A 74 -4.18 -15.26 1.02
C PRO A 74 -5.61 -15.30 1.59
N VAL A 75 -6.34 -16.37 1.28
CA VAL A 75 -7.74 -16.55 1.73
C VAL A 75 -7.79 -17.44 2.97
N LYS A 76 -7.06 -18.55 2.95
CA LYS A 76 -6.88 -19.48 4.07
C LYS A 76 -5.41 -19.87 4.18
N SER A 77 -5.00 -20.35 5.36
CA SER A 77 -3.70 -20.97 5.54
C SER A 77 -3.66 -22.29 4.76
N GLN A 78 -2.75 -22.44 3.80
CA GLN A 78 -2.54 -23.69 3.05
C GLN A 78 -1.18 -24.26 3.43
N GLN A 79 -1.11 -25.57 3.68
CA GLN A 79 0.16 -26.24 3.95
C GLN A 79 0.97 -26.49 2.66
N LYS A 80 2.30 -26.63 2.82
CA LYS A 80 3.18 -26.95 1.70
C LYS A 80 2.83 -28.33 1.15
N GLY A 81 2.41 -28.39 -0.12
CA GLY A 81 1.99 -29.62 -0.80
C GLY A 81 0.47 -29.77 -0.95
N GLU A 82 -0.33 -28.88 -0.35
CA GLU A 82 -1.76 -28.82 -0.65
C GLU A 82 -2.01 -28.27 -2.06
N ALA A 83 -3.08 -28.75 -2.70
CA ALA A 83 -3.54 -28.19 -3.95
C ALA A 83 -3.96 -26.73 -3.79
N GLU A 84 -3.64 -25.90 -4.79
CA GLU A 84 -4.07 -24.50 -4.81
C GLU A 84 -5.60 -24.42 -4.79
N LEU A 85 -6.14 -23.49 -4.01
CA LEU A 85 -7.58 -23.28 -3.97
C LEU A 85 -8.09 -22.83 -5.34
N THR A 86 -9.11 -23.52 -5.85
CA THR A 86 -9.83 -23.06 -7.04
C THR A 86 -10.52 -21.71 -6.77
N LEU A 87 -10.77 -20.93 -7.82
CA LEU A 87 -11.43 -19.63 -7.68
C LEU A 87 -12.77 -19.72 -6.94
N ASN A 88 -13.56 -20.78 -7.19
CA ASN A 88 -14.84 -20.98 -6.55
C ASN A 88 -14.69 -21.24 -5.04
N GLN A 89 -13.75 -22.11 -4.65
CA GLN A 89 -13.46 -22.35 -3.22
C GLN A 89 -12.94 -21.09 -2.52
N ARG A 90 -12.14 -20.27 -3.21
CA ARG A 90 -11.70 -18.97 -2.69
C ARG A 90 -12.89 -18.04 -2.44
N LYS A 91 -13.83 -17.96 -3.38
CA LYS A 91 -15.05 -17.14 -3.23
C LYS A 91 -15.90 -17.61 -2.05
N GLU A 92 -16.07 -18.92 -1.90
CA GLU A 92 -16.85 -19.51 -0.80
C GLU A 92 -16.25 -19.19 0.58
N GLU A 93 -14.95 -19.38 0.73
CA GLU A 93 -14.24 -19.05 1.98
C GLU A 93 -14.31 -17.55 2.28
N LEU A 94 -14.15 -16.68 1.28
CA LEU A 94 -14.28 -15.23 1.44
C LEU A 94 -15.70 -14.83 1.87
N LEU A 95 -16.73 -15.43 1.28
CA LEU A 95 -18.12 -15.19 1.68
C LEU A 95 -18.37 -15.63 3.12
N HIS A 96 -17.81 -16.78 3.52
CA HIS A 96 -17.89 -17.25 4.90
C HIS A 96 -17.24 -16.27 5.89
N GLN A 97 -16.03 -15.79 5.58
CA GLN A 97 -15.32 -14.82 6.41
C GLN A 97 -16.05 -13.47 6.49
N TYR A 98 -16.61 -13.01 5.38
CA TYR A 98 -17.40 -11.78 5.33
C TYR A 98 -18.65 -11.86 6.20
N ARG A 99 -19.42 -12.96 6.11
CA ARG A 99 -20.64 -13.15 6.89
C ARG A 99 -20.37 -13.34 8.39
N SER A 100 -19.29 -14.04 8.73
CA SER A 100 -18.96 -14.34 10.12
C SER A 100 -18.33 -13.13 10.84
N ARG A 101 -17.36 -12.45 10.21
CA ARG A 101 -16.58 -11.37 10.83
C ARG A 101 -16.30 -10.24 9.83
N PRO A 102 -17.31 -9.43 9.46
CA PRO A 102 -17.18 -8.41 8.42
C PRO A 102 -16.10 -7.36 8.71
N LEU A 103 -15.88 -6.99 9.98
CA LEU A 103 -14.83 -6.05 10.37
C LEU A 103 -13.41 -6.61 10.20
N VAL A 104 -13.21 -7.89 10.56
CA VAL A 104 -11.92 -8.58 10.37
C VAL A 104 -11.65 -8.80 8.88
N PHE A 105 -12.70 -9.13 8.13
CA PHE A 105 -12.65 -9.22 6.68
C PHE A 105 -12.20 -7.90 6.06
N LEU A 106 -12.81 -6.78 6.47
CA LEU A 106 -12.46 -5.45 5.98
C LEU A 106 -11.00 -5.11 6.30
N GLU A 107 -10.56 -5.32 7.54
CA GLU A 107 -9.16 -5.12 7.94
C GLU A 107 -8.18 -5.94 7.10
N ARG A 108 -8.48 -7.23 6.86
CA ARG A 108 -7.59 -8.11 6.11
C ARG A 108 -7.53 -7.75 4.63
N TYR A 109 -8.67 -7.42 4.03
CA TYR A 109 -8.81 -7.29 2.58
C TYR A 109 -8.93 -5.86 2.06
N HIS A 110 -8.87 -4.83 2.92
CA HIS A 110 -8.97 -3.43 2.51
C HIS A 110 -7.98 -3.05 1.39
N ALA A 111 -6.81 -3.70 1.31
CA ALA A 111 -5.82 -3.53 0.24
C ALA A 111 -6.40 -3.74 -1.18
N TYR A 112 -7.35 -4.66 -1.32
CA TYR A 112 -7.89 -5.14 -2.59
C TYR A 112 -9.29 -4.57 -2.89
N LEU A 113 -9.88 -3.85 -1.94
CA LEU A 113 -11.20 -3.24 -2.08
C LEU A 113 -11.17 -1.95 -2.91
N LYS A 114 -12.26 -1.70 -3.64
CA LYS A 114 -12.51 -0.43 -4.31
C LYS A 114 -13.58 0.37 -3.54
N PRO A 115 -13.66 1.70 -3.72
CA PRO A 115 -14.70 2.51 -3.08
C PRO A 115 -16.13 2.02 -3.36
N GLN A 116 -16.39 1.46 -4.54
CA GLN A 116 -17.70 0.90 -4.91
C GLN A 116 -18.11 -0.29 -4.03
N ASN A 117 -17.15 -0.99 -3.43
CA ASN A 117 -17.41 -2.15 -2.57
C ASN A 117 -17.79 -1.74 -1.15
N LEU A 118 -17.64 -0.46 -0.77
CA LEU A 118 -17.89 -0.01 0.61
C LEU A 118 -19.37 -0.09 0.99
N SER A 119 -20.29 -0.05 0.02
CA SER A 119 -21.72 -0.24 0.29
C SER A 119 -22.05 -1.61 0.89
N ALA A 120 -21.23 -2.64 0.65
CA ALA A 120 -21.38 -3.94 1.30
C ALA A 120 -21.29 -3.82 2.83
N PHE A 121 -20.44 -2.92 3.34
CA PHE A 121 -20.20 -2.73 4.78
C PHE A 121 -21.15 -1.72 5.45
N ALA A 122 -22.24 -1.33 4.78
CA ALA A 122 -23.21 -0.38 5.34
C ALA A 122 -23.74 -0.82 6.73
N HIS A 123 -23.95 -2.13 6.90
CA HIS A 123 -24.41 -2.74 8.15
C HIS A 123 -23.43 -2.62 9.33
N VAL A 124 -22.14 -2.37 9.08
CA VAL A 124 -21.10 -2.14 10.12
C VAL A 124 -20.51 -0.73 10.08
N SER A 125 -21.12 0.18 9.32
CA SER A 125 -20.58 1.53 9.08
C SER A 125 -20.46 2.42 10.33
N SER A 126 -21.20 2.09 11.39
CA SER A 126 -21.12 2.79 12.69
C SER A 126 -19.84 2.47 13.47
N ASP A 127 -19.16 1.36 13.15
CA ASP A 127 -17.95 0.94 13.85
C ASP A 127 -16.74 1.83 13.45
N PRO A 128 -15.95 2.34 14.41
CA PRO A 128 -14.78 3.17 14.12
C PRO A 128 -13.75 2.52 13.20
N ARG A 129 -13.60 1.19 13.25
CA ARG A 129 -12.70 0.43 12.37
C ARG A 129 -13.22 0.44 10.94
N ALA A 130 -14.53 0.26 10.76
CA ALA A 130 -15.15 0.37 9.44
C ALA A 130 -14.94 1.77 8.84
N LEU A 131 -15.18 2.82 9.64
CA LEU A 131 -14.93 4.21 9.22
C LEU A 131 -13.46 4.46 8.85
N HIS A 132 -12.53 3.92 9.63
CA HIS A 132 -11.11 4.03 9.36
C HIS A 132 -10.74 3.41 8.00
N TYR A 133 -11.09 2.15 7.78
CA TYR A 133 -10.73 1.46 6.54
C TYR A 133 -11.45 2.00 5.31
N SER A 134 -12.69 2.49 5.44
CA SER A 134 -13.39 3.21 4.36
C SER A 134 -12.58 4.43 3.90
N LYS A 135 -12.11 5.27 4.85
CA LYS A 135 -11.26 6.42 4.54
C LYS A 135 -9.93 6.00 3.91
N VAL A 136 -9.32 4.90 4.35
CA VAL A 136 -8.07 4.37 3.76
C VAL A 136 -8.28 3.97 2.29
N ILE A 137 -9.39 3.28 1.99
CA ILE A 137 -9.74 2.83 0.64
C ILE A 137 -10.00 4.02 -0.28
N GLU A 138 -10.77 5.01 0.18
CA GLU A 138 -11.02 6.26 -0.56
C GLU A 138 -9.73 7.01 -0.86
N LYS A 139 -8.88 7.23 0.16
CA LYS A 139 -7.59 7.92 -0.01
C LYS A 139 -6.70 7.22 -1.02
N ARG A 140 -6.59 5.89 -0.98
CA ARG A 140 -5.80 5.13 -1.96
C ARG A 140 -6.32 5.33 -3.38
N SER A 141 -7.64 5.31 -3.56
CA SER A 141 -8.27 5.52 -4.88
C SER A 141 -8.00 6.93 -5.45
N ALA A 142 -7.96 7.95 -4.59
CA ALA A 142 -7.63 9.32 -4.98
C ALA A 142 -6.11 9.53 -5.19
N ALA A 143 -5.26 8.80 -4.48
CA ALA A 143 -3.81 8.95 -4.61
C ALA A 143 -3.29 8.46 -5.98
N SER A 144 -3.90 7.42 -6.56
CA SER A 144 -3.48 6.89 -7.86
C SER A 144 -3.65 7.92 -8.99
N THR A 145 -4.76 8.66 -9.00
CA THR A 145 -5.01 9.74 -9.98
C THR A 145 -4.04 10.90 -9.77
N ASN A 146 -3.75 11.24 -8.51
CA ASN A 146 -2.77 12.26 -8.18
C ASN A 146 -1.35 11.89 -8.63
N ARG A 147 -0.92 10.62 -8.50
CA ARG A 147 0.42 10.18 -8.92
C ARG A 147 0.66 10.41 -10.41
N THR A 148 -0.30 10.04 -11.26
CA THR A 148 -0.22 10.28 -12.71
C THR A 148 -0.22 11.77 -13.02
N ARG A 149 -1.09 12.56 -12.35
CA ARG A 149 -1.12 14.01 -12.53
C ARG A 149 0.22 14.67 -12.20
N VAL A 150 0.81 14.32 -11.05
CA VAL A 150 2.12 14.83 -10.62
C VAL A 150 3.22 14.43 -11.60
N ARG A 151 3.20 13.18 -12.10
CA ARG A 151 4.17 12.72 -13.12
C ARG A 151 4.05 13.53 -14.41
N ASN A 152 2.83 13.75 -14.89
CA ASN A 152 2.59 14.52 -16.11
C ASN A 152 2.95 16.00 -15.94
N GLN A 153 2.69 16.58 -14.76
CA GLN A 153 3.08 17.94 -14.43
C GLN A 153 4.62 18.09 -14.42
N ARG A 154 5.33 17.18 -13.75
CA ARG A 154 6.81 17.16 -13.74
C ARG A 154 7.37 17.00 -15.15
N TYR A 155 6.79 16.12 -15.95
CA TYR A 155 7.18 15.95 -17.35
C TYR A 155 6.93 17.22 -18.16
N ALA A 156 5.77 17.86 -18.03
CA ALA A 156 5.45 19.11 -18.72
C ALA A 156 6.43 20.24 -18.34
N ALA A 157 6.77 20.35 -17.05
CA ALA A 157 7.78 21.29 -16.58
C ALA A 157 9.15 21.02 -17.22
N LEU A 158 9.62 19.77 -17.21
CA LEU A 158 10.87 19.38 -17.87
C LEU A 158 10.86 19.73 -19.37
N ARG A 159 9.75 19.47 -20.06
CA ARG A 159 9.62 19.81 -21.49
C ARG A 159 9.57 21.32 -21.75
N ALA A 160 9.06 22.11 -20.81
CA ALA A 160 9.15 23.57 -20.88
C ALA A 160 10.60 24.04 -20.76
N LEU A 161 11.32 23.56 -19.75
CA LEU A 161 12.74 23.88 -19.55
C LEU A 161 13.61 23.51 -20.76
N GLN A 162 13.36 22.35 -21.38
CA GLN A 162 14.05 21.93 -22.60
C GLN A 162 13.72 22.82 -23.82
N ARG A 163 12.48 23.31 -23.94
CA ARG A 163 12.06 24.14 -25.07
C ARG A 163 12.60 25.56 -24.97
N GLU A 164 12.57 26.12 -23.77
CA GLU A 164 13.12 27.45 -23.49
C GLU A 164 14.64 27.46 -23.66
N GLY A 165 15.32 26.34 -23.38
CA GLY A 165 16.75 26.16 -23.62
C GLY A 165 17.65 26.84 -22.57
N GLU A 166 17.15 27.86 -21.90
CA GLU A 166 17.90 28.60 -20.87
C GLU A 166 18.32 27.73 -19.68
N TYR A 167 17.43 26.84 -19.21
CA TYR A 167 17.68 26.12 -17.97
C TYR A 167 18.89 25.16 -18.05
N PHE A 168 19.13 24.57 -19.22
CA PHE A 168 20.20 23.59 -19.45
C PHE A 168 21.40 24.20 -20.19
N ASN A 169 21.46 25.51 -20.33
CA ASN A 169 22.62 26.21 -20.88
C ASN A 169 23.82 26.07 -19.92
N ASP A 170 25.02 25.94 -20.47
CA ASP A 170 26.28 25.77 -19.76
C ASP A 170 26.51 26.91 -18.76
N GLU A 171 26.20 28.15 -19.12
CA GLU A 171 26.29 29.31 -18.22
C GLU A 171 25.34 29.19 -17.03
N GLN A 172 24.10 28.76 -17.28
CA GLN A 172 23.09 28.58 -16.25
C GLN A 172 23.41 27.39 -15.35
N MET A 173 24.05 26.35 -15.89
CA MET A 173 24.58 25.23 -15.11
C MET A 173 25.74 25.69 -14.23
N ARG A 174 26.70 26.44 -14.77
CA ARG A 174 27.85 27.00 -14.05
C ARG A 174 27.43 27.84 -12.84
N MET A 175 26.39 28.66 -13.00
CA MET A 175 25.87 29.52 -11.93
C MET A 175 25.13 28.74 -10.83
N ARG A 176 24.46 27.64 -11.16
CA ARG A 176 23.61 26.88 -10.21
C ARG A 176 24.39 25.77 -9.51
N GLU A 177 25.16 25.01 -10.26
CA GLU A 177 25.97 23.89 -9.77
C GLU A 177 27.39 23.97 -10.37
N PRO A 178 28.26 24.86 -9.84
CA PRO A 178 29.59 25.09 -10.39
C PRO A 178 30.46 23.84 -10.47
N LEU A 179 30.36 22.96 -9.46
CA LEU A 179 31.13 21.70 -9.43
C LEU A 179 30.70 20.75 -10.55
N LEU A 180 29.40 20.68 -10.85
CA LEU A 180 28.88 19.83 -11.93
C LEU A 180 29.37 20.35 -13.29
N TYR A 181 29.34 21.68 -13.49
CA TYR A 181 29.89 22.31 -14.68
C TYR A 181 31.36 21.95 -14.87
N GLU A 182 32.18 22.06 -13.83
CA GLU A 182 33.61 21.73 -13.93
C GLU A 182 33.84 20.27 -14.32
N GLN A 183 33.08 19.35 -13.73
CA GLN A 183 33.21 17.91 -14.00
C GLN A 183 32.81 17.52 -15.43
N TYR A 184 31.81 18.18 -16.03
CA TYR A 184 31.26 17.77 -17.32
C TYR A 184 31.66 18.67 -18.50
N ILE A 185 32.01 19.93 -18.24
CA ILE A 185 32.31 20.95 -19.26
C ILE A 185 33.69 21.56 -18.98
N GLY A 186 33.88 22.15 -17.80
CA GLY A 186 35.04 22.98 -17.47
C GLY A 186 36.41 22.31 -17.69
N GLN A 187 36.59 21.07 -17.21
CA GLN A 187 37.86 20.35 -17.34
C GLN A 187 38.25 19.98 -18.78
N TYR A 188 37.32 20.09 -19.73
CA TYR A 188 37.54 19.78 -21.14
C TYR A 188 37.73 21.03 -22.00
N LEU A 189 37.64 22.23 -21.41
CA LEU A 189 37.92 23.47 -22.11
C LEU A 189 39.42 23.64 -22.34
N THR A 190 39.78 24.12 -23.52
CA THR A 190 41.16 24.48 -23.84
C THR A 190 41.55 25.81 -23.18
N ASP A 191 42.85 26.02 -22.97
CA ASP A 191 43.37 27.29 -22.41
C ASP A 191 42.93 28.53 -23.20
N GLU A 192 42.68 28.37 -24.51
CA GLU A 192 42.15 29.43 -25.39
C GLU A 192 40.68 29.75 -25.10
N GLU A 193 39.84 28.72 -24.93
CA GLU A 193 38.41 28.86 -24.60
C GLU A 193 38.23 29.42 -23.19
N VAL A 194 38.99 28.92 -22.21
CA VAL A 194 38.99 29.44 -20.82
C VAL A 194 39.37 30.92 -20.79
N ARG A 195 40.37 31.33 -21.57
CA ARG A 195 40.75 32.75 -21.69
C ARG A 195 39.69 33.60 -22.36
N ALA A 196 39.01 33.08 -23.38
CA ALA A 196 37.93 33.78 -24.07
C ALA A 196 36.73 34.01 -23.15
N ASP A 197 36.43 33.03 -22.29
CA ASP A 197 35.33 33.06 -21.34
C ASP A 197 35.66 33.89 -20.08
N ALA A 198 36.93 33.93 -19.67
CA ALA A 198 37.44 34.74 -18.57
C ALA A 198 37.77 36.20 -18.98
N ALA A 199 37.80 36.51 -20.27
CA ALA A 199 38.00 37.87 -20.73
C ALA A 199 36.74 38.71 -20.42
N PRO A 200 36.81 39.72 -19.54
CA PRO A 200 35.69 40.62 -19.37
C PRO A 200 35.45 41.31 -20.72
N VAL A 201 34.18 41.43 -21.11
CA VAL A 201 33.73 42.30 -22.21
C VAL A 201 34.06 43.74 -21.81
N LEU A 202 35.33 44.13 -21.94
CA LEU A 202 35.79 45.51 -21.84
C LEU A 202 35.71 46.10 -23.24
N SER A 203 35.01 47.24 -23.34
CA SER A 203 34.67 48.01 -24.56
C SER A 203 33.36 47.53 -25.20
N GLN A 204 32.27 48.29 -25.19
CA GLN A 204 32.18 49.65 -25.72
C GLN A 204 31.29 50.56 -24.84
N PHE A 205 31.89 51.60 -24.25
CA PHE A 205 31.26 52.88 -23.92
C PHE A 205 32.08 53.98 -24.56
#